data_AF-A0A3D5K431-F1
#
_entry.id   AF-A0A3D5K431-F1
#
_cell.length_a   1.000
_cell.length_b   1.000
_cell.length_c   1.000
_cell.angle_alpha   90.00
_cell.angle_beta   90.00
_cell.angle_gamma   90.00
#
_symmetry.space_group_name_H-M   'P 1'
#
loop_
_entity.id
_entity.type
_entity.pdbx_description
1 polymer ?
#
loop_
_entity_poly.entity_id
_entity_poly.type
_entity_poly.pdbx_seq_one_letter_code
_entity_poly.pdbx_strand_id
1 'polypeptide(L)' 'MTLEMRKLVTQTEEVHVEGGRPASPPLVMHGVAAVIANPWAGQGFVEDLRPAIMDLAPVLGSILVPR' A
#
# COMPACT_ATOMS: atom_id res chain seq x y z
N MET A 1 -7.93 -14.78 8.76
CA MET A 1 -8.96 -14.05 7.97
C MET A 1 -8.63 -14.15 6.48
N THR A 2 -9.59 -13.97 5.58
CA THR A 2 -9.32 -13.95 4.12
C THR A 2 -9.14 -12.50 3.65
N LEU A 3 -8.11 -12.23 2.84
CA LEU A 3 -7.89 -10.92 2.25
C LEU A 3 -8.93 -10.63 1.16
N GLU A 4 -9.81 -9.66 1.40
CA GLU A 4 -10.76 -9.16 0.41
C GLU A 4 -10.26 -7.84 -0.19
N MET A 5 -9.58 -7.92 -1.34
CA MET A 5 -9.04 -6.76 -2.06
C MET A 5 -9.97 -6.34 -3.21
N ARG A 6 -10.43 -5.10 -3.17
CA ARG A 6 -11.29 -4.51 -4.22
C ARG A 6 -10.49 -3.96 -5.40
N LYS A 7 -9.36 -3.30 -5.13
CA LYS A 7 -8.47 -2.77 -6.18
C LYS A 7 -7.04 -2.60 -5.69
N LEU A 8 -6.12 -2.63 -6.65
CA LEU A 8 -4.72 -2.24 -6.52
C LEU A 8 -4.51 -1.00 -7.40
N VAL A 9 -3.77 -0.01 -6.90
CA VAL A 9 -3.34 1.17 -7.65
C VAL A 9 -1.82 1.21 -7.60
N THR A 10 -1.20 1.33 -8.77
CA THR A 10 0.23 1.54 -8.94
C THR A 10 0.41 2.83 -9.70
N GLN A 11 1.22 3.73 -9.16
CA GLN A 11 1.57 5.01 -9.76
C GLN A 11 3.08 5.09 -9.85
N THR A 12 3.57 5.42 -11.05
CA THR A 12 4.98 5.74 -11.27
C THR A 12 5.06 7.21 -11.66
N GLU A 13 5.89 7.96 -10.96
CA GLU A 13 6.18 9.35 -11.24
C GLU A 13 7.63 9.48 -11.66
N GLU A 14 7.87 10.15 -12.79
CA GLU A 14 9.20 10.54 -13.26
C GLU A 14 9.40 12.03 -13.02
N VAL A 15 10.37 12.36 -12.18
CA VAL A 15 10.74 13.73 -11.84
C VAL A 15 11.97 14.11 -12.65
N HIS A 16 11.79 15.02 -13.62
CA HIS A 16 12.86 15.50 -14.50
C HIS A 16 13.59 16.74 -13.99
N VAL A 17 12.98 17.49 -13.05
CA VAL A 17 13.55 18.70 -12.46
C VAL A 17 13.18 18.76 -10.98
N GLU A 18 14.18 18.93 -10.13
CA GLU A 18 14.00 19.09 -8.68
C GLU A 18 14.98 20.12 -8.13
N GLY A 19 14.55 20.96 -7.19
CA GLY A 19 15.40 22.05 -6.66
C GLY A 19 15.90 23.03 -7.72
N GLY A 20 15.19 23.16 -8.85
CA GLY A 20 15.57 24.00 -9.98
C GLY A 20 16.71 23.45 -10.85
N ARG A 21 17.07 22.16 -10.72
CA ARG A 21 18.12 21.50 -11.53
C ARG A 21 17.56 20.27 -12.25
N PRO A 22 18.10 19.91 -13.43
CA PRO A 22 17.74 18.66 -14.09
C PRO A 22 18.08 17.45 -13.21
N ALA A 23 17.12 16.54 -13.04
CA ALA A 23 17.35 15.21 -12.47
C ALA A 23 17.72 14.27 -13.62
N SER A 24 19.00 13.90 -13.71
CA SER A 24 19.53 13.06 -14.78
C SER A 24 20.40 11.95 -14.19
N PRO A 25 19.96 10.67 -14.24
CA PRO A 25 18.66 10.23 -14.77
C PRO A 25 17.47 10.79 -13.96
N PRO A 26 16.25 10.83 -14.53
CA PRO A 26 15.06 11.24 -13.79
C PRO A 26 14.92 10.45 -12.49
N LEU A 27 14.50 11.12 -11.41
CA LEU A 27 14.11 10.42 -10.20
C LEU A 27 12.78 9.71 -10.47
N VAL A 28 12.72 8.42 -10.13
CA VAL A 28 11.51 7.62 -10.30
C VAL A 28 10.93 7.30 -8.92
N MET A 29 9.68 7.66 -8.71
CA MET A 29 8.95 7.39 -7.48
C MET A 29 7.81 6.42 -7.77
N HIS A 30 7.74 5.32 -7.00
CA HIS A 30 6.67 4.33 -7.08
C HIS A 30 5.75 4.43 -5.87
N GLY A 31 4.46 4.60 -6.12
CA GLY A 31 3.40 4.51 -5.12
C GLY A 31 2.51 3.31 -5.41
N VAL A 32 2.40 2.39 -4.45
CA VAL A 32 1.51 1.22 -4.57
C VAL A 32 0.54 1.21 -3.40
N ALA A 33 -0.75 1.08 -3.69
CA ALA A 33 -1.80 1.02 -2.68
C ALA A 33 -2.84 -0.05 -3.01
N ALA A 34 -3.41 -0.66 -1.97
CA ALA A 34 -4.53 -1.59 -2.08
C ALA A 34 -5.74 -1.06 -1.30
N VAL A 35 -6.94 -1.26 -1.86
CA VAL A 35 -8.19 -1.03 -1.14
C VAL A 35 -8.76 -2.37 -0.73
N ILE A 36 -8.92 -2.57 0.56
CA ILE A 36 -9.39 -3.82 1.17
C ILE A 36 -10.67 -3.59 1.98
N ALA A 37 -11.42 -4.66 2.23
CA ALA A 37 -12.44 -4.65 3.26
C ALA A 37 -11.79 -4.43 4.65
N ASN A 38 -12.37 -3.55 5.46
CA ASN A 38 -11.89 -3.34 6.83
C ASN A 38 -12.27 -4.56 7.70
N PRO A 39 -11.30 -5.32 8.24
CA PRO A 39 -11.58 -6.54 9.00
C PRO A 39 -12.33 -6.28 10.33
N TRP A 40 -12.35 -5.03 10.81
CA TRP A 40 -13.01 -4.64 12.06
C TRP A 40 -14.33 -3.90 11.83
N ALA A 41 -14.77 -3.73 10.58
CA ALA A 41 -16.02 -3.06 10.28
C ALA A 41 -17.20 -3.76 10.98
N GLY A 42 -18.01 -3.00 11.71
CA GLY A 42 -19.20 -3.50 12.42
C GLY A 42 -18.92 -4.25 13.74
N GLN A 43 -17.67 -4.35 14.18
CA GLN A 43 -17.32 -5.08 15.43
C GLN A 43 -17.37 -4.22 16.70
N GLY A 44 -17.66 -2.92 16.60
CA GLY A 44 -17.57 -1.99 17.72
C GLY A 44 -16.12 -1.65 18.06
N PHE A 45 -15.79 -1.53 19.36
CA PHE A 45 -14.41 -1.29 19.80
C PHE A 45 -13.66 -2.62 19.91
N VAL A 46 -12.50 -2.70 19.24
CA VAL A 46 -11.64 -3.88 19.24
C VAL A 46 -10.37 -3.56 20.02
N GLU A 47 -10.20 -4.18 21.18
CA GLU A 47 -9.07 -3.97 22.10
C GLU A 47 -7.72 -4.39 21.51
N ASP A 48 -7.68 -5.52 20.77
CA ASP A 48 -6.45 -6.04 20.17
C ASP A 48 -6.59 -6.21 18.66
N LEU A 49 -5.97 -5.29 17.91
CA LEU A 49 -5.95 -5.32 16.45
C LEU A 49 -4.87 -6.27 15.89
N ARG A 50 -3.90 -6.70 16.71
CA ARG A 50 -2.71 -7.43 16.25
C ARG A 50 -3.05 -8.73 15.51
N PRO A 51 -4.03 -9.56 15.92
CA PRO A 51 -4.31 -10.81 15.22
C PRO A 51 -4.67 -10.59 13.73
N ALA A 52 -5.59 -9.66 13.44
CA ALA A 52 -5.98 -9.36 12.07
C ALA A 52 -4.86 -8.68 11.26
N ILE A 53 -4.03 -7.84 11.93
CA ILE A 53 -2.84 -7.25 11.30
C ILE A 53 -1.87 -8.35 10.88
N MET A 54 -1.55 -9.30 11.77
CA MET A 54 -0.59 -10.37 11.49
C MET A 54 -1.09 -11.35 10.43
N ASP A 55 -2.41 -11.55 10.32
CA ASP A 55 -3.03 -12.35 9.26
C ASP A 55 -2.94 -11.67 7.88
N LEU A 56 -3.19 -10.36 7.81
CA LEU A 56 -3.39 -9.65 6.53
C LEU A 56 -2.15 -8.90 6.03
N ALA A 57 -1.36 -8.29 6.93
CA ALA A 57 -0.25 -7.43 6.55
C ALA A 57 0.89 -8.16 5.80
N PRO A 58 1.31 -9.38 6.18
CA PRO A 58 2.33 -10.11 5.42
C PRO A 58 1.87 -10.45 3.99
N VAL A 59 0.59 -10.85 3.86
CA VAL A 59 -0.02 -11.15 2.56
C VAL A 59 -0.07 -9.89 1.69
N LEU A 60 -0.53 -8.77 2.25
CA LEU A 60 -0.51 -7.48 1.55
C LEU A 60 0.90 -7.07 1.14
N GLY A 61 1.88 -7.20 2.03
CA GLY A 61 3.29 -6.93 1.73
C GLY A 61 3.80 -7.75 0.54
N SER A 62 3.47 -9.05 0.50
CA SER A 62 3.84 -9.93 -0.62
C SER A 62 3.19 -9.55 -1.96
N ILE A 63 2.07 -8.82 -1.94
CA ILE A 63 1.37 -8.36 -3.15
C ILE A 63 1.84 -6.97 -3.58
N LEU A 64 2.08 -6.07 -2.62
CA LEU A 64 2.39 -4.65 -2.86
C LEU A 64 3.87 -4.44 -3.23
N VAL A 65 4.80 -5.09 -2.53
CA VAL A 65 6.25 -4.86 -2.70
C VAL A 65 6.78 -5.28 -4.08
N PRO A 66 6.28 -6.35 -4.73
CA PRO A 66 6.75 -6.71 -6.08
C PRO A 66 6.21 -5.83 -7.22
N ARG A 67 5.41 -4.79 -6.93
CA ARG A 67 4.76 -3.92 -7.92
C ARG A 67 5.57 -2.66 -8.15
#